data_AF-A0A9W7Z5D7-F1
#
_entry.id   AF-A0A9W7Z5D7-F1
#
_cell.length_a   1.000
_cell.length_b   1.000
_cell.length_c   1.000
_cell.angle_alpha   90.00
_cell.angle_beta   90.00
_cell.angle_gamma   90.00
#
_symmetry.space_group_name_H-M   'P 1'
#
loop_
_entity.id
_entity.type
_entity.pdbx_description
1 polymer ?
#
loop_
_entity_poly.entity_id
_entity_poly.type
_entity_poly.pdbx_seq_one_letter_code
_entity_poly.pdbx_strand_id
1 'polypeptide(L)'
;MLRPLEVLFTFQRRFLKSLCGRTSVAATAQLFLAEAHKFAVYIDYCGTYHWLCDLLERLKANSAWPNVEDEFQQKMAQYSDKRRLGLRDFLIKPVQRICKYPLFLKELLKYTDVRLESSTFGELNQALTSLKGICEGVDQVQQRIDSLRLRNTLLSSYCDCSELPLHVVAKLGEVVLSGPLYIAGCSNKGLEPPRPLGCVLFKLFLLILKPRRSGILVPQFWFPLHTMQVTDDGLVHSWQLQHVKSGQFMVFQASSPHEKQMWTDALNSAIVNSTAHID
;
A
#
# COMPACT_ATOMS: atom_id res chain seq x y z
N MET A 1 17.03 -3.52 -16.07
CA MET A 1 16.37 -3.65 -14.75
C MET A 1 16.27 -2.32 -14.00
N LEU A 2 17.24 -1.40 -14.10
CA LEU A 2 17.19 -0.07 -13.47
C LEU A 2 16.45 1.02 -14.27
N ARG A 3 15.70 0.63 -15.31
CA ARG A 3 15.05 1.56 -16.25
C ARG A 3 14.16 2.61 -15.55
N PRO A 4 13.33 2.28 -14.53
CA PRO A 4 12.54 3.30 -13.83
C PRO A 4 13.40 4.36 -13.15
N LEU A 5 14.56 3.98 -12.58
CA LEU A 5 15.49 4.91 -11.95
C LEU A 5 16.16 5.84 -12.99
N GLU A 6 16.56 5.29 -14.14
CA GLU A 6 17.16 6.07 -15.23
C GLU A 6 16.18 7.08 -15.84
N VAL A 7 14.93 6.65 -16.05
CA VAL A 7 13.84 7.51 -16.54
C VAL A 7 13.55 8.62 -15.53
N LEU A 8 13.43 8.28 -14.25
CA LEU A 8 13.22 9.25 -13.17
C LEU A 8 14.38 10.25 -13.10
N PHE A 9 15.63 9.78 -13.17
CA PHE A 9 16.80 10.65 -13.16
C PHE A 9 16.81 11.63 -14.34
N THR A 10 16.51 11.13 -15.54
CA THR A 10 16.43 11.94 -16.76
C THR A 10 15.36 13.03 -16.64
N PHE A 11 14.17 12.65 -16.15
CA PHE A 11 13.10 13.60 -15.87
C PHE A 11 13.53 14.66 -14.86
N GLN A 12 14.06 14.25 -13.69
CA GLN A 12 14.44 15.18 -12.63
C GLN A 12 15.56 16.14 -13.05
N ARG A 13 16.53 15.66 -13.82
CA ARG A 13 17.61 16.51 -14.35
C ARG A 13 17.06 17.59 -15.28
N ARG A 14 16.11 17.25 -16.15
CA ARG A 14 15.43 18.21 -17.04
C ARG A 14 14.56 19.17 -16.23
N PHE A 15 13.77 18.66 -15.29
CA PHE A 15 12.89 19.46 -14.44
C PHE A 15 13.68 20.48 -13.62
N LEU A 16 14.78 20.05 -13.00
CA LEU A 16 15.68 20.93 -12.24
C LEU A 16 16.26 22.04 -13.13
N LYS A 17 16.74 21.71 -14.33
CA LYS A 17 17.26 22.71 -15.27
C LYS A 17 16.19 23.76 -15.63
N SER A 18 14.95 23.33 -15.85
CA SER A 18 13.82 24.23 -16.11
C SER A 18 13.42 25.06 -14.88
N LEU A 19 13.69 24.57 -13.67
CA LEU A 19 13.38 25.25 -12.41
C LEU A 19 14.45 26.29 -12.04
N CYS A 20 15.74 26.01 -12.26
CA CYS A 20 16.84 26.93 -11.95
C CYS A 20 16.75 28.29 -12.67
N GLY A 21 16.02 28.37 -13.79
CA GLY A 21 15.78 29.62 -14.52
C GLY A 21 14.59 30.44 -14.03
N ARG A 22 13.89 30.01 -12.96
CA ARG A 22 12.65 30.65 -12.49
C ARG A 22 12.87 31.31 -11.13
N THR A 23 12.56 32.60 -11.05
CA THR A 23 12.76 33.41 -9.84
C THR A 23 11.45 33.84 -9.15
N SER A 24 10.30 33.66 -9.80
CA SER A 24 8.98 34.04 -9.25
C SER A 24 8.10 32.83 -8.92
N VAL A 25 7.15 33.05 -8.00
CA VAL A 25 6.12 32.05 -7.64
C VAL A 25 5.25 31.71 -8.85
N ALA A 26 4.83 32.72 -9.62
CA ALA A 26 4.08 32.54 -10.86
C ALA A 26 4.81 31.64 -11.87
N ALA A 27 6.09 31.92 -12.15
CA ALA A 27 6.86 31.07 -13.04
C ALA A 27 6.98 29.64 -12.47
N THR A 28 7.18 29.49 -11.17
CA THR A 28 7.26 28.17 -10.53
C THR A 28 5.94 27.41 -10.69
N ALA A 29 4.81 28.05 -10.43
CA ALA A 29 3.46 27.47 -10.57
C ALA A 29 3.21 26.94 -11.99
N GLN A 30 3.49 27.76 -13.01
CA GLN A 30 3.36 27.38 -14.42
C GLN A 30 4.20 26.15 -14.77
N LEU A 31 5.43 26.06 -14.26
CA LEU A 31 6.29 24.91 -14.52
C LEU A 31 5.71 23.64 -13.93
N PHE A 32 5.30 23.70 -12.66
CA PHE A 32 4.75 22.56 -11.96
C PHE A 32 3.46 22.08 -12.62
N LEU A 33 2.60 23.00 -13.06
CA LEU A 33 1.38 22.65 -13.80
C LEU A 33 1.71 21.99 -15.15
N ALA A 34 2.60 22.60 -15.94
CA ALA A 34 2.97 22.10 -17.27
C ALA A 34 3.62 20.70 -17.23
N GLU A 35 4.38 20.41 -16.17
CA GLU A 35 5.11 19.14 -16.03
C GLU A 35 4.40 18.14 -15.09
N ALA A 36 3.25 18.49 -14.49
CA ALA A 36 2.60 17.72 -13.43
C ALA A 36 2.38 16.24 -13.78
N HIS A 37 1.85 15.96 -14.97
CA HIS A 37 1.58 14.61 -15.44
C HIS A 37 2.86 13.76 -15.59
N LYS A 38 4.02 14.39 -15.87
CA LYS A 38 5.29 13.66 -16.05
C LYS A 38 5.87 13.16 -14.74
N PHE A 39 5.39 13.66 -13.60
CA PHE A 39 5.72 13.08 -12.29
C PHE A 39 5.19 11.65 -12.13
N ALA A 40 4.33 11.14 -13.02
CA ALA A 40 3.90 9.74 -13.04
C ALA A 40 5.06 8.74 -13.11
N VAL A 41 6.25 9.13 -13.59
CA VAL A 41 7.47 8.29 -13.55
C VAL A 41 7.87 7.87 -12.11
N TYR A 42 7.39 8.60 -11.10
CA TYR A 42 7.57 8.19 -9.70
C TYR A 42 6.77 6.95 -9.32
N ILE A 43 5.60 6.73 -9.93
CA ILE A 43 4.77 5.54 -9.69
C ILE A 43 5.55 4.29 -10.08
N ASP A 44 6.17 4.30 -11.26
CA ASP A 44 6.99 3.20 -11.75
C ASP A 44 8.22 2.96 -10.85
N TYR A 45 8.93 4.02 -10.47
CA TYR A 45 10.09 3.88 -9.59
C TYR A 45 9.70 3.31 -8.23
N CYS A 46 8.70 3.88 -7.57
CA CYS A 46 8.22 3.42 -6.26
C CYS A 46 7.72 1.97 -6.33
N GLY A 47 7.05 1.59 -7.42
CA GLY A 47 6.63 0.20 -7.66
C GLY A 47 7.79 -0.80 -7.77
N THR A 48 9.01 -0.34 -8.09
CA THR A 48 10.21 -1.20 -8.12
C THR A 48 11.10 -1.07 -6.88
N TYR A 49 10.83 -0.11 -5.99
CA TYR A 49 11.70 0.21 -4.86
C TYR A 49 11.88 -0.97 -3.89
N HIS A 50 10.82 -1.72 -3.62
CA HIS A 50 10.89 -2.89 -2.75
C HIS A 50 11.81 -3.98 -3.34
N TRP A 51 11.75 -4.19 -4.66
CA TRP A 51 12.59 -5.15 -5.36
C TRP A 51 14.05 -4.69 -5.38
N LEU A 52 14.29 -3.37 -5.51
CA LEU A 52 15.64 -2.81 -5.38
C LEU A 52 16.23 -3.04 -3.99
N CYS A 53 15.42 -2.94 -2.93
CA CYS A 53 15.84 -3.30 -1.58
C CYS A 53 16.21 -4.80 -1.50
N ASP A 54 15.34 -5.67 -2.00
CA ASP A 54 15.57 -7.13 -1.98
C ASP A 54 16.82 -7.51 -2.79
N LEU A 55 17.04 -6.88 -3.95
CA LEU A 55 18.24 -7.05 -4.77
C LEU A 55 19.49 -6.57 -4.02
N LEU A 56 19.43 -5.41 -3.37
CA LEU A 56 20.54 -4.87 -2.62
C LEU A 56 20.97 -5.80 -1.49
N GLU A 57 20.01 -6.37 -0.74
CA GLU A 57 20.33 -7.34 0.31
C GLU A 57 20.95 -8.63 -0.25
N ARG A 58 20.51 -9.09 -1.43
CA ARG A 58 21.15 -10.22 -2.12
C ARG A 58 22.57 -9.90 -2.57
N LEU A 59 22.81 -8.69 -3.07
CA LEU A 59 24.14 -8.25 -3.48
C LEU A 59 25.08 -8.13 -2.28
N LYS A 60 24.59 -7.66 -1.13
CA LYS A 60 25.35 -7.62 0.13
C LYS A 60 25.81 -8.99 0.63
N ALA A 61 25.08 -10.05 0.28
CA ALA A 61 25.49 -11.42 0.62
C ALA A 61 26.66 -11.93 -0.24
N ASN A 62 27.04 -11.21 -1.30
CA ASN A 62 28.19 -11.57 -2.13
C ASN A 62 29.51 -11.13 -1.45
N SER A 63 30.51 -12.01 -1.45
CA SER A 63 31.83 -11.73 -0.87
C SER A 63 32.57 -10.56 -1.51
N ALA A 64 32.21 -10.17 -2.74
CA ALA A 64 32.77 -9.00 -3.42
C ALA A 64 32.11 -7.67 -3.00
N TRP A 65 30.98 -7.70 -2.29
CA TRP A 65 30.25 -6.49 -1.88
C TRP A 65 31.08 -5.49 -1.07
N PRO A 66 31.92 -5.90 -0.10
CA PRO A 66 32.75 -4.95 0.67
C PRO A 66 33.60 -4.04 -0.22
N ASN A 67 34.19 -4.59 -1.29
CA ASN A 67 35.00 -3.81 -2.23
C ASN A 67 34.16 -2.76 -2.98
N VAL A 68 32.94 -3.13 -3.38
CA VAL A 68 32.00 -2.22 -4.06
C VAL A 68 31.53 -1.12 -3.12
N GLU A 69 31.21 -1.47 -1.86
CA GLU A 69 30.82 -0.51 -0.83
C GLU A 69 31.96 0.46 -0.52
N ASP A 70 33.20 -0.02 -0.38
CA ASP A 70 34.36 0.82 -0.13
C ASP A 70 34.62 1.80 -1.29
N GLU A 71 34.56 1.33 -2.55
CA GLU A 71 34.68 2.20 -3.72
C GLU A 71 33.58 3.26 -3.77
N PHE A 72 32.34 2.87 -3.45
CA PHE A 72 31.21 3.78 -3.36
C PHE A 72 31.43 4.83 -2.27
N GLN A 73 31.83 4.43 -1.07
CA GLN A 73 32.11 5.34 0.05
C GLN A 73 33.26 6.30 -0.27
N GLN A 74 34.31 5.82 -0.95
CA GLN A 74 35.43 6.67 -1.38
C GLN A 74 34.98 7.75 -2.37
N LYS A 75 34.13 7.39 -3.34
CA LYS A 75 33.54 8.37 -4.27
C LYS A 75 32.62 9.35 -3.53
N MET A 76 31.78 8.86 -2.61
CA MET A 76 30.84 9.69 -1.87
C MET A 76 31.52 10.69 -0.94
N ALA A 77 32.68 10.35 -0.37
CA ALA A 77 33.48 11.26 0.44
C ALA A 77 33.90 12.52 -0.31
N GLN A 78 33.95 12.49 -1.65
CA GLN A 78 34.26 13.66 -2.48
C GLN A 78 33.10 14.65 -2.59
N TYR A 79 31.86 14.21 -2.32
CA TYR A 79 30.65 15.01 -2.53
C TYR A 79 29.99 15.50 -1.23
N SER A 80 30.37 14.96 -0.06
CA SER A 80 29.76 15.30 1.23
C SER A 80 30.69 15.06 2.41
N ASP A 81 30.82 16.06 3.27
CA ASP A 81 31.59 16.03 4.54
C ASP A 81 30.79 15.41 5.71
N LYS A 82 29.53 14.99 5.46
CA LYS A 82 28.60 14.48 6.48
C LYS A 82 28.18 13.05 6.19
N ARG A 83 28.34 12.20 7.23
CA ARG A 83 27.87 10.80 7.46
C ARG A 83 27.99 9.86 6.24
N ARG A 84 28.61 8.69 6.46
CA ARG A 84 28.66 7.56 5.49
C ARG A 84 27.25 7.03 5.21
N LEU A 85 26.54 7.67 4.29
CA LEU A 85 25.24 7.18 3.78
C LEU A 85 25.49 5.97 2.89
N GLY A 86 24.73 4.91 3.08
CA GLY A 86 24.79 3.71 2.24
C GLY A 86 23.92 3.88 0.99
N LEU A 87 24.08 2.98 0.01
CA LEU A 87 23.30 3.02 -1.24
C LEU A 87 21.78 3.05 -1.01
N ARG A 88 21.30 2.31 0.01
CA ARG A 88 19.87 2.29 0.40
C ARG A 88 19.34 3.67 0.79
N ASP A 89 20.15 4.50 1.42
CA ASP A 89 19.77 5.86 1.86
C ASP A 89 19.57 6.82 0.68
N PHE A 90 20.13 6.50 -0.48
CA PHE A 90 19.89 7.21 -1.74
C PHE A 90 18.67 6.66 -2.48
N LEU A 91 18.49 5.34 -2.51
CA LEU A 91 17.36 4.70 -3.18
C LEU A 91 16.00 5.08 -2.58
N ILE A 92 15.92 5.40 -1.29
CA ILE A 92 14.67 5.85 -0.67
C ILE A 92 14.31 7.30 -1.01
N LYS A 93 15.27 8.12 -1.49
CA LYS A 93 15.05 9.57 -1.67
C LYS A 93 13.92 9.91 -2.64
N PRO A 94 13.73 9.22 -3.79
CA PRO A 94 12.58 9.51 -4.65
C PRO A 94 11.23 9.25 -4.00
N VAL A 95 11.11 8.16 -3.22
CA VAL A 95 9.89 7.83 -2.46
C VAL A 95 9.58 8.96 -1.48
N GLN A 96 10.60 9.49 -0.81
CA GLN A 96 10.44 10.65 0.08
C GLN A 96 10.17 11.96 -0.66
N ARG A 97 10.72 12.11 -1.87
CA ARG A 97 10.69 13.37 -2.62
C ARG A 97 9.32 13.63 -3.22
N ILE A 98 8.65 12.60 -3.76
CA ILE A 98 7.32 12.76 -4.35
C ILE A 98 6.32 13.32 -3.33
N CYS A 99 6.36 12.84 -2.08
CA CYS A 99 5.51 13.31 -0.99
C CYS A 99 5.81 14.76 -0.55
N LYS A 100 7.01 15.29 -0.86
CA LYS A 100 7.39 16.66 -0.48
C LYS A 100 6.87 17.72 -1.44
N TYR A 101 6.62 17.39 -2.71
CA TYR A 101 6.14 18.40 -3.66
C TYR A 101 4.74 18.94 -3.33
N PRO A 102 3.75 18.11 -2.94
CA PRO A 102 2.46 18.63 -2.47
C PRO A 102 2.59 19.57 -1.27
N LEU A 103 3.48 19.25 -0.32
CA LEU A 103 3.74 20.11 0.83
C LEU A 103 4.34 21.46 0.41
N PHE A 104 5.31 21.42 -0.51
CA PHE A 104 5.92 22.62 -1.07
C PHE A 104 4.91 23.51 -1.79
N LEU A 105 4.07 22.96 -2.66
CA LEU A 105 3.04 23.73 -3.37
C LEU A 105 1.98 24.27 -2.41
N LYS A 106 1.62 23.51 -1.38
CA LYS A 106 0.71 23.97 -0.32
C LYS A 106 1.30 25.15 0.46
N GLU A 107 2.59 25.14 0.74
CA GLU A 107 3.25 26.30 1.36
C GLU A 107 3.24 27.52 0.43
N LEU A 108 3.55 27.36 -0.86
CA LEU A 108 3.46 28.47 -1.83
C LEU A 108 2.06 29.08 -1.91
N LEU A 109 1.01 28.26 -1.89
CA LEU A 109 -0.38 28.73 -1.88
C LEU A 109 -0.71 29.63 -0.69
N LYS A 110 -0.14 29.37 0.49
CA LYS A 110 -0.38 30.22 1.68
C LYS A 110 0.17 31.64 1.53
N TYR A 111 1.22 31.80 0.73
CA TYR A 111 1.88 33.09 0.50
C TYR A 111 1.47 33.75 -0.82
N THR A 112 0.51 33.18 -1.55
CA THR A 112 -0.02 33.73 -2.81
C THR A 112 -1.37 34.37 -2.55
N ASP A 113 -1.54 35.66 -2.83
CA ASP A 113 -2.80 36.36 -2.60
C ASP A 113 -3.83 35.98 -3.68
N VAL A 114 -4.94 35.37 -3.28
CA VAL A 114 -6.02 34.90 -4.19
C VAL A 114 -6.61 36.03 -5.03
N ARG A 115 -6.67 37.25 -4.50
CA ARG A 115 -7.30 38.40 -5.17
C ARG A 115 -6.34 39.09 -6.14
N LEU A 116 -5.06 39.19 -5.76
CA LEU A 116 -4.05 39.87 -6.58
C LEU A 116 -3.40 38.94 -7.61
N GLU A 117 -3.29 37.65 -7.29
CA GLU A 117 -2.59 36.65 -8.09
C GLU A 117 -3.49 35.44 -8.42
N SER A 118 -4.74 35.70 -8.80
CA SER A 118 -5.76 34.68 -9.04
C SER A 118 -5.33 33.59 -10.04
N SER A 119 -4.61 33.96 -11.11
CA SER A 119 -4.05 33.01 -12.09
C SER A 119 -3.02 32.07 -11.45
N THR A 120 -2.02 32.63 -10.77
CA THR A 120 -0.97 31.86 -10.07
C THR A 120 -1.58 30.94 -9.02
N PHE A 121 -2.55 31.43 -8.26
CA PHE A 121 -3.25 30.64 -7.26
C PHE A 121 -3.98 29.44 -7.90
N GLY A 122 -4.67 29.66 -9.02
CA GLY A 122 -5.34 28.61 -9.78
C GLY A 122 -4.37 27.55 -10.32
N GLU A 123 -3.22 27.98 -10.87
CA GLU A 123 -2.18 27.09 -11.38
C GLU A 123 -1.57 26.23 -10.27
N LEU A 124 -1.23 26.83 -9.13
CA LEU A 124 -0.71 26.12 -7.96
C LEU A 124 -1.70 25.08 -7.44
N ASN A 125 -3.00 25.41 -7.38
CA ASN A 125 -4.01 24.48 -6.89
C ASN A 125 -4.20 23.29 -7.85
N GLN A 126 -4.17 23.53 -9.17
CA GLN A 126 -4.23 22.46 -10.17
C GLN A 126 -3.00 21.55 -10.13
N ALA A 127 -1.80 22.15 -10.02
CA ALA A 127 -0.56 21.39 -9.87
C ALA A 127 -0.54 20.57 -8.56
N LEU A 128 -1.02 21.15 -7.45
CA LEU A 128 -1.16 20.47 -6.17
C LEU A 128 -2.08 19.25 -6.26
N THR A 129 -3.26 19.40 -6.84
CA THR A 129 -4.21 18.29 -7.05
C THR A 129 -3.59 17.19 -7.90
N SER A 130 -2.90 17.55 -8.98
CA SER A 130 -2.23 16.59 -9.85
C SER A 130 -1.15 15.79 -9.10
N LEU A 131 -0.30 16.46 -8.32
CA LEU A 131 0.75 15.78 -7.56
C LEU A 131 0.23 14.95 -6.38
N LYS A 132 -0.90 15.34 -5.77
CA LYS A 132 -1.61 14.46 -4.82
C LYS A 132 -2.08 13.17 -5.50
N GLY A 133 -2.65 13.27 -6.70
CA GLY A 133 -3.02 12.09 -7.50
C GLY A 133 -1.82 11.18 -7.81
N ILE A 134 -0.62 11.75 -8.04
CA ILE A 134 0.60 10.94 -8.19
C ILE A 134 0.96 10.22 -6.87
N CYS A 135 0.88 10.89 -5.72
CA CYS A 135 1.10 10.24 -4.43
C CYS A 135 0.09 9.11 -4.18
N GLU A 136 -1.19 9.33 -4.47
CA GLU A 136 -2.23 8.30 -4.38
C GLU A 136 -1.92 7.12 -5.31
N GLY A 137 -1.43 7.38 -6.53
CA GLY A 137 -0.99 6.32 -7.45
C GLY A 137 0.20 5.52 -6.93
N VAL A 138 1.16 6.18 -6.27
CA VAL A 138 2.28 5.51 -5.59
C VAL A 138 1.75 4.61 -4.46
N ASP A 139 0.83 5.12 -3.64
CA ASP A 139 0.24 4.38 -2.53
C ASP A 139 -0.54 3.15 -3.02
N GLN A 140 -1.33 3.29 -4.09
CA GLN A 140 -2.07 2.18 -4.70
C GLN A 140 -1.14 1.07 -5.22
N VAL A 141 -0.03 1.45 -5.88
CA VAL A 141 0.96 0.46 -6.35
C VAL A 141 1.61 -0.25 -5.18
N GLN A 142 1.97 0.47 -4.11
CA GLN A 142 2.56 -0.12 -2.92
C GLN A 142 1.58 -1.08 -2.22
N GLN A 143 0.32 -0.69 -2.06
CA GLN A 143 -0.74 -1.55 -1.53
C GLN A 143 -0.89 -2.83 -2.37
N ARG A 144 -0.87 -2.71 -3.71
CA ARG A 144 -0.95 -3.88 -4.60
C ARG A 144 0.22 -4.84 -4.39
N ILE A 145 1.43 -4.32 -4.24
CA ILE A 145 2.64 -5.11 -3.99
C ILE A 145 2.55 -5.83 -2.65
N ASP A 146 2.09 -5.16 -1.60
CA ASP A 146 1.94 -5.75 -0.27
C ASP A 146 0.84 -6.83 -0.26
N SER A 147 -0.27 -6.61 -0.97
CA SER A 147 -1.31 -7.61 -1.22
C SER A 147 -0.78 -8.86 -1.94
N LEU A 148 0.05 -8.70 -2.98
CA LEU A 148 0.68 -9.81 -3.70
C LEU A 148 1.68 -10.56 -2.81
N ARG A 149 2.47 -9.85 -2.01
CA ARG A 149 3.40 -10.45 -1.05
C ARG A 149 2.67 -11.26 0.00
N LEU A 150 1.61 -10.71 0.61
CA LEU A 150 0.79 -11.42 1.57
C LEU A 150 0.19 -12.70 0.96
N ARG A 151 -0.38 -12.60 -0.24
CA ARG A 151 -0.89 -13.77 -0.97
C ARG A 151 0.20 -14.83 -1.18
N ASN A 152 1.37 -14.44 -1.68
CA ASN A 152 2.46 -15.38 -1.92
C ASN A 152 2.96 -16.05 -0.64
N THR A 153 3.04 -15.30 0.47
CA THR A 153 3.36 -15.85 1.78
C THR A 153 2.34 -16.90 2.21
N LEU A 154 1.04 -16.61 2.07
CA LEU A 154 -0.04 -17.57 2.37
C LEU A 154 0.01 -18.82 1.48
N LEU A 155 0.37 -18.66 0.21
CA LEU A 155 0.54 -19.78 -0.71
C LEU A 155 1.80 -20.61 -0.38
N SER A 156 2.89 -19.98 0.04
CA SER A 156 4.11 -20.71 0.42
C SER A 156 3.93 -21.50 1.72
N SER A 157 3.21 -20.97 2.70
CA SER A 157 2.92 -21.68 3.96
C SER A 157 1.87 -22.78 3.79
N TYR A 158 1.14 -22.79 2.68
CA TYR A 158 0.17 -23.83 2.35
C TYR A 158 0.83 -25.21 2.20
N CYS A 159 2.04 -25.28 1.62
CA CYS A 159 2.77 -26.54 1.45
C CYS A 159 3.06 -27.23 2.78
N ASP A 160 3.22 -26.46 3.86
CA ASP A 160 3.51 -26.98 5.20
C ASP A 160 2.24 -27.28 6.03
N CYS A 161 1.06 -26.83 5.59
CA CYS A 161 -0.22 -26.94 6.32
C CYS A 161 -1.44 -26.98 5.38
N SER A 162 -1.89 -28.18 4.97
CA SER A 162 -2.95 -28.40 3.98
C SER A 162 -4.40 -28.25 4.51
N GLU A 163 -4.66 -27.27 5.38
CA GLU A 163 -6.01 -27.08 5.95
C GLU A 163 -6.98 -26.39 4.96
N LEU A 164 -6.47 -25.62 3.99
CA LEU A 164 -7.28 -24.93 2.98
C LEU A 164 -7.52 -25.81 1.72
N PRO A 165 -8.73 -25.93 1.18
CA PRO A 165 -8.94 -26.74 -0.03
C PRO A 165 -8.26 -26.16 -1.28
N LEU A 166 -7.66 -27.02 -2.12
CA LEU A 166 -6.95 -26.62 -3.35
C LEU A 166 -7.81 -25.75 -4.30
N HIS A 167 -9.12 -26.02 -4.39
CA HIS A 167 -10.03 -25.25 -5.24
C HIS A 167 -10.23 -23.80 -4.73
N VAL A 168 -10.12 -23.57 -3.42
CA VAL A 168 -10.17 -22.23 -2.83
C VAL A 168 -8.86 -21.51 -3.14
N VAL A 169 -7.73 -22.18 -2.92
CA VAL A 169 -6.38 -21.67 -3.20
C VAL A 169 -6.26 -21.17 -4.65
N ALA A 170 -6.76 -21.98 -5.60
CA ALA A 170 -6.76 -21.64 -7.03
C ALA A 170 -7.60 -20.38 -7.36
N LYS A 171 -8.59 -20.04 -6.52
CA LYS A 171 -9.55 -18.95 -6.75
C LYS A 171 -9.39 -17.75 -5.80
N LEU A 172 -8.34 -17.69 -4.96
CA LEU A 172 -8.17 -16.59 -4.00
C LEU A 172 -8.12 -15.20 -4.67
N GLY A 173 -7.43 -15.05 -5.79
CA GLY A 173 -7.35 -13.75 -6.48
C GLY A 173 -6.52 -12.72 -5.71
N GLU A 174 -6.82 -11.43 -5.88
CA GLU A 174 -6.14 -10.32 -5.21
C GLU A 174 -6.74 -10.06 -3.81
N VAL A 175 -5.88 -9.68 -2.85
CA VAL A 175 -6.30 -9.25 -1.51
C VAL A 175 -6.95 -7.87 -1.60
N VAL A 176 -8.14 -7.75 -1.04
CA VAL A 176 -8.94 -6.51 -0.98
C VAL A 176 -8.64 -5.75 0.32
N LEU A 177 -8.62 -6.47 1.45
CA LEU A 177 -8.39 -5.89 2.77
C LEU A 177 -7.70 -6.93 3.68
N SER A 178 -6.82 -6.49 4.57
CA SER A 178 -6.20 -7.37 5.56
C SER A 178 -5.92 -6.63 6.84
N GLY A 179 -6.11 -7.29 7.97
CA GLY A 179 -5.90 -6.69 9.29
C GLY A 179 -6.30 -7.62 10.42
N PRO A 180 -5.91 -7.30 11.67
CA PRO A 180 -6.35 -8.04 12.84
C PRO A 180 -7.81 -7.71 13.17
N LEU A 181 -8.62 -8.73 13.46
CA LEU A 181 -9.97 -8.57 14.01
C LEU A 181 -10.12 -9.41 15.26
N TYR A 182 -10.96 -8.94 16.18
CA TYR A 182 -11.37 -9.71 17.35
C TYR A 182 -12.55 -10.60 16.96
N ILE A 183 -12.39 -11.91 17.08
CA ILE A 183 -13.39 -12.87 16.62
C ILE A 183 -13.88 -13.69 17.80
N ALA A 184 -15.19 -13.62 18.07
CA ALA A 184 -15.86 -14.47 19.04
C ALA A 184 -16.46 -15.67 18.30
N GLY A 185 -16.00 -16.87 18.65
CA GLY A 185 -16.48 -18.10 18.04
C GLY A 185 -17.88 -18.46 18.53
N CYS A 186 -18.75 -18.89 17.63
CA CYS A 186 -19.98 -19.60 17.97
C CYS A 186 -19.66 -21.09 18.09
N SER A 187 -19.36 -21.55 19.32
CA SER A 187 -19.27 -22.98 19.63
C SER A 187 -20.65 -23.49 20.06
N ASN A 188 -20.91 -24.78 19.87
CA ASN A 188 -22.07 -25.47 20.45
C ASN A 188 -22.13 -25.38 22.00
N LYS A 189 -21.06 -24.88 22.65
CA LYS A 189 -20.93 -24.70 24.10
C LYS A 189 -21.09 -23.25 24.59
N GLY A 190 -21.46 -22.32 23.70
CA GLY A 190 -21.62 -20.89 24.03
C GLY A 190 -20.64 -19.98 23.29
N LEU A 191 -20.72 -18.68 23.57
CA LEU A 191 -19.89 -17.64 22.95
C LEU A 191 -18.48 -17.68 23.58
N GLU A 192 -17.47 -18.07 22.81
CA GLU A 192 -16.08 -17.98 23.27
C GLU A 192 -15.63 -16.51 23.35
N PRO A 193 -14.74 -16.15 24.29
CA PRO A 193 -14.24 -14.79 24.38
C PRO A 193 -13.53 -14.38 23.08
N PRO A 194 -13.72 -13.13 22.61
CA PRO A 194 -13.14 -12.67 21.36
C PRO A 194 -11.61 -12.71 21.40
N ARG A 195 -11.00 -13.27 20.34
CA ARG A 195 -9.54 -13.37 20.22
C ARG A 195 -9.04 -12.61 18.99
N PRO A 196 -7.89 -11.93 19.07
CA PRO A 196 -7.30 -11.27 17.91
C PRO A 196 -6.79 -12.33 16.93
N LEU A 197 -7.36 -12.33 15.72
CA LEU A 197 -6.98 -13.21 14.61
C LEU A 197 -6.71 -12.36 13.37
N GLY A 198 -5.79 -12.81 12.52
CA GLY A 198 -5.51 -12.14 11.26
C GLY A 198 -6.62 -12.43 10.26
N CYS A 199 -7.21 -11.41 9.66
CA CYS A 199 -8.23 -11.58 8.62
C CYS A 199 -7.69 -11.10 7.28
N VAL A 200 -7.99 -11.84 6.22
CA VAL A 200 -7.62 -11.48 4.86
C VAL A 200 -8.85 -11.66 3.97
N LEU A 201 -9.35 -10.53 3.47
CA LEU A 201 -10.47 -10.47 2.55
C LEU A 201 -9.95 -10.52 1.11
N PHE A 202 -10.44 -11.48 0.36
CA PHE A 202 -10.29 -11.58 -1.08
C PHE A 202 -11.61 -11.27 -1.77
N LYS A 203 -11.60 -11.15 -3.11
CA LYS A 203 -12.82 -10.89 -3.90
C LYS A 203 -13.90 -11.97 -3.72
N LEU A 204 -13.51 -13.23 -3.49
CA LEU A 204 -14.45 -14.36 -3.41
C LEU A 204 -14.50 -15.03 -2.03
N PHE A 205 -13.48 -14.81 -1.19
CA PHE A 205 -13.32 -15.52 0.06
C PHE A 205 -12.87 -14.57 1.17
N LEU A 206 -13.37 -14.77 2.39
CA LEU A 206 -12.73 -14.26 3.60
C LEU A 206 -11.95 -15.40 4.26
N LEU A 207 -10.66 -15.17 4.54
CA LEU A 207 -9.82 -16.09 5.30
C LEU A 207 -9.56 -15.55 6.71
N ILE A 208 -9.61 -16.43 7.69
CA ILE A 208 -9.15 -16.17 9.06
C ILE A 208 -7.90 -16.97 9.30
N LEU A 209 -6.87 -16.29 9.76
CA LEU A 209 -5.55 -16.80 10.01
C LEU A 209 -5.32 -16.92 11.52
N LYS A 210 -4.84 -18.08 11.94
CA LYS A 210 -4.42 -18.35 13.30
C LYS A 210 -2.89 -18.41 13.38
N PRO A 211 -2.27 -17.78 14.38
CA PRO A 211 -0.84 -17.97 14.61
C PRO A 211 -0.55 -19.39 15.12
N ARG A 212 0.44 -20.06 14.53
CA ARG A 212 1.06 -21.27 15.09
C ARG A 212 2.16 -20.89 16.10
N ARG A 213 2.62 -21.89 16.88
CA ARG A 213 3.72 -21.73 17.85
C ARG A 213 5.01 -21.20 17.21
N SER A 214 5.21 -21.43 15.91
CA SER A 214 6.34 -20.94 15.11
C SER A 214 6.20 -19.47 14.68
N GLY A 215 5.09 -18.79 14.99
CA GLY A 215 4.79 -17.44 14.50
C GLY A 215 4.22 -17.39 13.07
N ILE A 216 4.17 -18.54 12.37
CA ILE A 216 3.59 -18.66 11.04
C ILE A 216 2.06 -18.56 11.15
N LEU A 217 1.45 -17.70 10.34
CA LEU A 217 0.00 -17.59 10.20
C LEU A 217 -0.52 -18.67 9.25
N VAL A 218 -1.49 -19.45 9.72
CA VAL A 218 -2.14 -20.52 8.93
C VAL A 218 -3.64 -20.26 8.80
N PRO A 219 -4.27 -20.53 7.64
CA PRO A 219 -5.71 -20.44 7.48
C PRO A 219 -6.41 -21.43 8.42
N GLN A 220 -7.33 -20.93 9.26
CA GLN A 220 -8.17 -21.73 10.15
C GLN A 220 -9.62 -21.82 9.64
N PHE A 221 -10.15 -20.70 9.14
CA PHE A 221 -11.50 -20.64 8.60
C PHE A 221 -11.50 -19.93 7.24
N TRP A 222 -12.41 -20.34 6.37
CA TRP A 222 -12.62 -19.73 5.06
C TRP A 222 -14.12 -19.63 4.76
N PHE A 223 -14.55 -18.47 4.29
CA PHE A 223 -15.96 -18.18 4.00
C PHE A 223 -16.11 -17.79 2.53
N PRO A 224 -16.79 -18.60 1.71
CA PRO A 224 -17.17 -18.20 0.35
C PRO A 224 -18.20 -17.06 0.42
N LEU A 225 -17.82 -15.88 -0.07
CA LEU A 225 -18.59 -14.65 0.16
C LEU A 225 -19.99 -14.68 -0.47
N HIS A 226 -20.17 -15.38 -1.58
CA HIS A 226 -21.47 -15.54 -2.25
C HIS A 226 -22.52 -16.28 -1.40
N THR A 227 -22.11 -16.91 -0.30
CA THR A 227 -23.00 -17.61 0.65
C THR A 227 -23.21 -16.85 1.95
N MET A 228 -22.62 -15.65 2.08
CA MET A 228 -22.55 -14.89 3.32
C MET A 228 -23.33 -13.59 3.21
N GLN A 229 -23.77 -13.08 4.35
CA GLN A 229 -24.34 -11.75 4.52
C GLN A 229 -23.75 -11.09 5.76
N VAL A 230 -23.61 -9.77 5.72
CA VAL A 230 -23.18 -8.97 6.88
C VAL A 230 -24.42 -8.46 7.60
N THR A 231 -24.49 -8.69 8.91
CA THR A 231 -25.57 -8.19 9.78
C THR A 231 -24.97 -7.38 10.93
N ASP A 232 -25.62 -6.28 11.28
CA ASP A 232 -25.22 -5.50 12.46
C ASP A 232 -25.76 -6.19 13.72
N ASP A 233 -24.91 -6.36 14.73
CA ASP A 233 -25.27 -6.99 16.00
C ASP A 233 -25.64 -5.95 17.09
N GLY A 234 -25.53 -4.66 16.76
CA GLY A 234 -25.78 -3.56 17.69
C GLY A 234 -24.71 -3.41 18.78
N LEU A 235 -23.62 -4.19 18.72
CA LEU A 235 -22.52 -4.11 19.67
C LEU A 235 -21.44 -3.14 19.19
N VAL A 236 -20.61 -2.69 20.14
CA VAL A 236 -19.60 -1.66 19.91
C VAL A 236 -18.55 -2.15 18.90
N HIS A 237 -18.53 -1.49 17.75
CA HIS A 237 -17.60 -1.75 16.64
C HIS A 237 -17.62 -3.22 16.15
N SER A 238 -18.77 -3.89 16.32
CA SER A 238 -18.93 -5.30 16.00
C SER A 238 -19.94 -5.52 14.87
N TRP A 239 -19.85 -6.67 14.20
CA TRP A 239 -20.79 -7.14 13.20
C TRP A 239 -20.77 -8.67 13.13
N GLN A 240 -21.79 -9.24 12.51
CA GLN A 240 -21.92 -10.67 12.27
C GLN A 240 -21.72 -10.97 10.79
N LEU A 241 -20.96 -12.03 10.49
CA LEU A 241 -20.96 -12.67 9.18
C LEU A 241 -21.81 -13.93 9.29
N GLN A 242 -22.94 -13.94 8.59
CA GLN A 242 -23.93 -15.01 8.66
C GLN A 242 -24.00 -15.77 7.34
N HIS A 243 -24.06 -17.09 7.41
CA HIS A 243 -24.34 -17.94 6.25
C HIS A 243 -25.84 -17.93 5.92
N VAL A 244 -26.18 -17.56 4.68
CA VAL A 244 -27.56 -17.25 4.26
C VAL A 244 -28.50 -18.45 4.43
N LYS A 245 -28.03 -19.69 4.18
CA LYS A 245 -28.89 -20.89 4.22
C LYS A 245 -29.00 -21.53 5.61
N SER A 246 -27.90 -21.60 6.35
CA SER A 246 -27.88 -22.29 7.66
C SER A 246 -28.19 -21.35 8.82
N GLY A 247 -28.12 -20.03 8.62
CA GLY A 247 -28.27 -19.04 9.67
C GLY A 247 -27.11 -19.01 10.67
N GLN A 248 -26.10 -19.88 10.52
CA GLN A 248 -24.89 -19.88 11.35
C GLN A 248 -24.13 -18.58 11.14
N PHE A 249 -23.61 -18.00 12.22
CA PHE A 249 -22.90 -16.74 12.17
C PHE A 249 -21.61 -16.78 12.99
N MET A 250 -20.77 -15.79 12.75
CA MET A 250 -19.61 -15.51 13.57
C MET A 250 -19.51 -14.01 13.78
N VAL A 251 -19.12 -13.61 15.00
CA VAL A 251 -19.04 -12.21 15.40
C VAL A 251 -17.61 -11.71 15.22
N PHE A 252 -17.48 -10.57 14.55
CA PHE A 252 -16.24 -9.87 14.29
C PHE A 252 -16.31 -8.49 14.94
N GLN A 253 -15.23 -8.09 15.59
CA GLN A 253 -15.12 -6.80 16.26
C GLN A 253 -13.84 -6.09 15.83
N ALA A 254 -13.99 -4.82 15.48
CA ALA A 254 -12.92 -3.90 15.14
C ALA A 254 -12.45 -3.08 16.36
N SER A 255 -11.26 -2.51 16.24
CA SER A 255 -10.66 -1.66 17.28
C SER A 255 -11.25 -0.25 17.28
N SER A 256 -11.85 0.18 16.17
CA SER A 256 -12.40 1.52 16.00
C SER A 256 -13.67 1.52 15.11
N PRO A 257 -14.53 2.55 15.22
CA PRO A 257 -15.72 2.64 14.37
C PRO A 257 -15.36 2.82 12.89
N HIS A 258 -14.26 3.52 12.61
CA HIS A 258 -13.74 3.68 11.25
C HIS A 258 -13.29 2.34 10.66
N GLU A 259 -12.59 1.51 11.46
CA GLU A 259 -12.19 0.18 11.04
C GLU A 259 -13.40 -0.74 10.81
N LYS A 260 -14.43 -0.70 11.67
CA LYS A 260 -15.70 -1.40 11.42
C LYS A 260 -16.25 -1.01 10.04
N GLN A 261 -16.36 0.30 9.77
CA GLN A 261 -16.92 0.78 8.51
C GLN A 261 -16.11 0.31 7.29
N MET A 262 -14.77 0.42 7.33
CA MET A 262 -13.91 -0.07 6.25
C MET A 262 -14.13 -1.56 5.97
N TRP A 263 -14.21 -2.39 7.01
CA TRP A 263 -14.42 -3.82 6.85
C TRP A 263 -15.82 -4.15 6.33
N THR A 264 -16.88 -3.53 6.88
CA THR A 264 -18.25 -3.79 6.45
C THR A 264 -18.49 -3.34 5.01
N ASP A 265 -17.95 -2.19 4.61
CA ASP A 265 -18.08 -1.67 3.24
C ASP A 265 -17.35 -2.58 2.24
N ALA A 266 -16.14 -3.01 2.58
CA ALA A 266 -15.36 -3.94 1.76
C ALA A 266 -16.03 -5.32 1.65
N LEU A 267 -16.56 -5.86 2.76
CA LEU A 267 -17.29 -7.13 2.77
C LEU A 267 -18.56 -7.06 1.93
N ASN A 268 -19.39 -6.04 2.12
CA ASN A 268 -20.62 -5.87 1.35
C ASN A 268 -20.34 -5.75 -0.15
N SER A 269 -19.34 -4.94 -0.52
CA SER A 269 -18.91 -4.83 -1.91
C SER A 269 -18.42 -6.17 -2.48
N ALA A 270 -17.60 -6.92 -1.73
CA ALA A 270 -17.09 -8.21 -2.17
C ALA A 270 -18.20 -9.28 -2.28
N ILE A 271 -19.16 -9.30 -1.36
CA ILE A 271 -20.32 -10.21 -1.38
C ILE A 271 -21.16 -9.96 -2.63
N VAL A 272 -21.56 -8.70 -2.89
CA VAL A 272 -22.36 -8.33 -4.07
C VAL A 272 -21.65 -8.69 -5.38
N ASN A 273 -20.34 -8.42 -5.46
CA ASN A 273 -19.56 -8.77 -6.65
C ASN A 273 -19.40 -10.29 -6.82
N SER A 274 -19.33 -11.04 -5.72
CA SER A 274 -19.17 -12.50 -5.77
C SER A 274 -20.44 -13.23 -6.20
N THR A 275 -21.64 -12.68 -5.90
CA THR A 275 -22.92 -13.25 -6.34
C THR A 275 -23.15 -13.01 -7.84
N ALA A 276 -22.72 -11.86 -8.37
CA ALA A 276 -22.85 -11.52 -9.80
C ALA A 276 -22.01 -12.40 -10.74
N HIS A 277 -21.08 -13.21 -10.21
CA HIS A 277 -20.24 -14.13 -10.99
C HIS A 277 -20.77 -15.58 -11.02
N ILE A 278 -21.94 -15.84 -10.42
CA ILE A 278 -22.56 -17.17 -10.34
C ILE A 278 -23.79 -17.27 -11.26
N ASP A 279 -24.36 -16.15 -11.66
CA ASP A 279 -25.39 -16.03 -12.71
C ASP A 279 -24.78 -15.95 -14.11
#